data_AF-A0A819VLN0-F1
#
_entry.id   AF-A0A819VLN0-F1
#
_cell.length_a   1.000
_cell.length_b   1.000
_cell.length_c   1.000
_cell.angle_alpha   90.00
_cell.angle_beta   90.00
_cell.angle_gamma   90.00
#
_symmetry.space_group_name_H-M   'P 1'
#
loop_
_entity.id
_entity.type
_entity.pdbx_description
1 polymer ?
#
loop_
_entity_poly.entity_id
_entity_poly.type
_entity_poly.pdbx_seq_one_letter_code
_entity_poly.pdbx_strand_id
1 'polypeptide(L)'
;MPEIGQCTHITCDNEIKELYKCHCCLRLICLYHLNIHAEITKQNNNRRLDNLRNELNTVVNTLKLIVEEKLLTIEHEQNLIKQAKKFLDISSSSIDELQNIFEKINQTIALNRLEGIMLKVEPSLSQTKYCSRVSDYNKENMNSNDEAEELKISKDDEYSTDIDHHFDGTVSL
;
A
#
# COMPACT_ATOMS: atom_id res chain seq x y z
N MET A 1 -22.36 9.43 68.23
CA MET A 1 -23.29 9.32 69.36
C MET A 1 -24.66 9.01 68.77
N PRO A 2 -25.36 7.96 69.23
CA PRO A 2 -26.72 7.69 68.77
C PRO A 2 -27.68 8.77 69.29
N GLU A 3 -28.65 9.14 68.46
CA GLU A 3 -29.72 10.07 68.83
C GLU A 3 -31.00 9.27 69.08
N ILE A 4 -31.76 9.61 70.13
CA ILE A 4 -33.02 8.94 70.42
C ILE A 4 -34.11 9.58 69.54
N GLY A 5 -34.81 8.78 68.75
CA GLY A 5 -35.88 9.27 67.89
C GLY A 5 -36.80 8.15 67.40
N GLN A 6 -37.82 8.51 66.61
CA GLN A 6 -38.70 7.52 65.98
C GLN A 6 -38.25 7.30 64.54
N CYS A 7 -38.17 6.03 64.13
CA CYS A 7 -37.97 5.69 62.73
C CYS A 7 -39.31 5.80 62.00
N THR A 8 -39.41 6.68 61.01
CA THR A 8 -40.67 6.93 60.27
C THR A 8 -40.89 6.01 59.08
N HIS A 9 -40.01 5.02 58.86
CA HIS A 9 -40.17 4.05 57.79
C HIS A 9 -41.22 3.00 58.15
N ILE A 10 -42.12 2.72 57.22
CA ILE A 10 -43.27 1.79 57.35
C ILE A 10 -42.85 0.38 57.82
N THR A 11 -41.62 -0.04 57.53
CA THR A 11 -41.07 -1.36 57.91
C THR A 11 -40.47 -1.40 59.31
N CYS A 12 -40.48 -0.29 60.04
CA CYS A 12 -40.11 -0.22 61.44
C CYS A 12 -41.35 0.05 62.28
N ASP A 13 -41.53 -0.72 63.35
CA ASP A 13 -42.49 -0.36 64.38
C ASP A 13 -42.19 1.06 64.87
N ASN A 14 -43.23 1.89 65.05
CA ASN A 14 -43.20 3.30 65.48
C ASN A 14 -42.64 3.51 66.91
N GLU A 15 -41.93 2.52 67.43
CA GLU A 15 -41.25 2.57 68.71
C GLU A 15 -40.08 3.56 68.65
N ILE A 16 -39.78 4.17 69.80
CA ILE A 16 -38.61 5.01 69.98
C ILE A 16 -37.37 4.10 69.86
N LYS A 17 -36.46 4.43 68.94
CA LYS A 17 -35.25 3.65 68.65
C LYS A 17 -34.03 4.56 68.71
N GLU A 18 -32.88 3.95 68.98
CA GLU A 18 -31.60 4.61 68.73
C GLU A 18 -31.40 4.78 67.22
N LEU A 19 -31.13 6.02 66.83
CA LEU A 19 -30.82 6.40 65.46
C LEU A 19 -29.32 6.60 65.32
N TYR A 20 -28.80 6.07 64.22
CA TYR A 20 -27.39 6.07 63.86
C TYR A 20 -27.21 6.89 62.59
N LYS A 21 -26.15 7.70 62.55
CA LYS A 21 -25.80 8.46 61.35
C LYS A 21 -25.20 7.52 60.31
N CYS A 22 -25.87 7.38 59.17
CA CYS A 22 -25.33 6.66 58.03
C CYS A 22 -24.17 7.44 57.43
N HIS A 23 -22.99 6.84 57.29
CA HIS A 23 -21.84 7.51 56.68
C HIS A 23 -21.97 7.69 55.16
N CYS A 24 -22.79 6.87 54.49
CA CYS A 24 -22.95 6.94 53.04
C CYS A 24 -23.84 8.11 52.58
N CYS A 25 -24.90 8.42 53.33
CA CYS A 25 -25.88 9.45 52.95
C CYS A 25 -26.12 10.50 54.03
N LEU A 26 -25.39 10.43 55.16
CA LEU A 26 -25.44 11.34 56.30
C LEU A 26 -26.79 11.44 57.01
N ARG A 27 -27.73 10.53 56.70
CA ARG A 27 -29.07 10.45 57.32
C ARG A 27 -29.02 9.69 58.65
N LEU A 28 -29.85 10.11 59.61
CA LEU A 28 -30.11 9.35 60.83
C LEU A 28 -31.12 8.24 60.53
N ILE A 29 -30.75 7.01 60.80
CA ILE A 29 -31.56 5.81 60.52
C ILE A 29 -31.42 4.79 61.65
N CYS A 30 -32.44 3.96 61.87
CA CYS A 30 -32.34 2.89 62.85
C CYS A 30 -31.34 1.81 62.40
N LEU A 31 -30.89 0.97 63.33
CA LEU A 31 -29.90 -0.08 63.06
C LEU A 31 -30.33 -1.03 61.91
N TYR A 32 -31.62 -1.38 61.84
CA TYR A 32 -32.16 -2.23 60.77
C TYR A 32 -31.97 -1.61 59.37
N HIS A 33 -32.38 -0.36 59.18
CA HIS A 33 -32.18 0.32 57.89
C HIS A 33 -30.73 0.63 57.60
N LEU A 34 -29.88 0.80 58.63
CA LEU A 34 -28.44 0.94 58.45
C LEU A 34 -27.83 -0.32 57.82
N ASN A 35 -28.24 -1.50 58.28
CA ASN A 35 -27.79 -2.78 57.72
C ASN A 35 -28.26 -2.96 56.27
N ILE A 36 -29.56 -2.70 55.99
CA ILE A 36 -30.08 -2.75 54.61
C ILE A 36 -29.32 -1.78 53.69
N HIS A 37 -29.09 -0.56 54.15
CA HIS A 37 -28.38 0.46 53.36
C HIS A 37 -26.94 0.02 53.07
N ALA A 38 -26.26 -0.62 54.03
CA ALA A 38 -24.93 -1.18 53.84
C ALA A 38 -24.94 -2.30 52.79
N GLU A 39 -25.91 -3.21 52.84
CA GLU A 39 -26.08 -4.30 51.86
C GLU A 39 -26.35 -3.77 50.44
N ILE A 40 -27.29 -2.83 50.29
CA ILE A 40 -27.60 -2.20 49.00
C ILE A 40 -26.38 -1.47 48.45
N THR A 41 -25.65 -0.74 49.30
CA THR A 41 -24.41 -0.04 48.89
C THR A 41 -23.36 -1.04 48.38
N LYS A 42 -23.19 -2.16 49.09
CA LYS A 42 -22.27 -3.23 48.67
C LYS A 42 -22.68 -3.85 47.33
N GLN A 43 -23.96 -4.15 47.13
CA GLN A 43 -24.48 -4.69 45.86
C GLN A 43 -24.27 -3.72 44.70
N ASN A 44 -24.56 -2.44 44.90
CA ASN A 44 -24.36 -1.41 43.87
C ASN A 44 -22.88 -1.26 43.49
N ASN A 45 -21.98 -1.30 44.47
CA ASN A 45 -20.54 -1.25 44.22
C ASN A 45 -20.06 -2.47 43.43
N ASN A 46 -20.52 -3.68 43.78
CA ASN A 46 -20.20 -4.89 43.04
C ASN A 46 -20.69 -4.82 41.59
N ARG A 47 -21.95 -4.40 41.38
CA ARG A 47 -22.50 -4.23 40.03
C ARG A 47 -21.70 -3.22 39.21
N ARG A 48 -21.30 -2.10 39.82
CA ARG A 48 -20.45 -1.11 39.16
C ARG A 48 -19.09 -1.70 38.78
N LEU A 49 -18.46 -2.46 39.67
CA LEU A 49 -17.19 -3.13 39.39
C LEU A 49 -17.31 -4.13 38.25
N ASP A 50 -18.40 -4.91 38.20
CA ASP A 50 -18.63 -5.88 37.13
C ASP A 50 -18.87 -5.18 35.77
N ASN A 51 -19.59 -4.06 35.75
CA ASN A 51 -19.73 -3.24 34.55
C ASN A 51 -18.37 -2.73 34.06
N LEU A 52 -17.53 -2.18 34.96
CA LEU A 52 -16.20 -1.69 34.61
C LEU A 52 -15.29 -2.81 34.11
N ARG A 53 -15.39 -4.02 34.69
CA ARG A 53 -14.66 -5.20 34.19
C ARG A 53 -15.11 -5.59 32.79
N ASN A 54 -16.41 -5.53 32.49
CA ASN A 54 -16.93 -5.85 31.17
C ASN A 54 -16.51 -4.82 30.13
N GLU A 55 -16.55 -3.52 30.47
CA GLU A 55 -16.04 -2.45 29.61
C GLU A 55 -14.54 -2.64 29.32
N LEU A 56 -13.73 -2.91 30.36
CA LEU A 56 -12.30 -3.19 30.19
C LEU A 56 -12.05 -4.40 29.29
N ASN A 57 -12.75 -5.51 29.51
CA ASN A 57 -12.63 -6.71 28.68
C ASN A 57 -13.00 -6.42 27.21
N THR A 58 -14.02 -5.59 26.99
CA THR A 58 -14.42 -5.19 25.64
C THR A 58 -13.31 -4.39 24.96
N VAL A 59 -12.77 -3.38 25.64
CA VAL A 59 -11.67 -2.55 25.11
C VAL A 59 -10.42 -3.39 24.83
N VAL A 60 -10.06 -4.30 25.73
CA VAL A 60 -8.92 -5.21 25.54
C VAL A 60 -9.12 -6.11 24.31
N ASN A 61 -10.32 -6.67 24.14
CA ASN A 61 -10.62 -7.50 22.98
C ASN A 61 -10.57 -6.70 21.67
N THR A 62 -11.12 -5.48 21.65
CA THR A 62 -11.04 -4.60 20.49
C THR A 62 -9.59 -4.25 20.14
N LEU A 63 -8.76 -3.91 21.13
CA LEU A 63 -7.34 -3.64 20.91
C LEU A 63 -6.60 -4.85 20.36
N LYS A 64 -6.91 -6.06 20.86
CA LYS A 64 -6.32 -7.29 20.35
C LYS A 64 -6.62 -7.49 18.86
N LEU A 65 -7.88 -7.29 18.45
CA LEU A 65 -8.28 -7.39 17.05
C LEU A 65 -7.56 -6.37 16.16
N ILE A 66 -7.44 -5.11 16.62
CA ILE A 66 -6.71 -4.06 15.89
C ILE A 66 -5.23 -4.44 15.71
N VAL A 67 -4.60 -4.98 16.76
CA VAL A 67 -3.20 -5.41 16.70
C VAL A 67 -3.02 -6.56 15.70
N GLU A 68 -3.91 -7.56 15.72
CA GLU A 68 -3.88 -8.68 14.77
C GLU A 68 -4.04 -8.20 13.33
N GLU A 69 -4.98 -7.29 13.06
CA GLU A 69 -5.18 -6.69 11.73
C GLU A 69 -3.94 -5.91 11.25
N LYS A 70 -3.31 -5.13 12.15
CA LYS A 70 -2.10 -4.39 11.81
C LYS A 70 -0.90 -5.29 11.55
N LEU A 71 -0.77 -6.40 12.27
CA LEU A 71 0.27 -7.39 12.00
C LEU A 71 0.12 -8.01 10.60
N LEU A 72 -1.11 -8.37 10.21
CA LEU A 72 -1.39 -8.87 8.86
C LEU A 72 -1.08 -7.83 7.78
N THR A 73 -1.42 -6.57 8.04
CA THR A 73 -1.10 -5.45 7.12
C THR A 73 0.41 -5.32 6.92
N ILE A 74 1.18 -5.34 8.01
CA ILE A 74 2.65 -5.25 7.96
C ILE A 74 3.24 -6.44 7.19
N GLU A 75 2.75 -7.66 7.44
CA GLU A 75 3.20 -8.85 6.72
C GLU A 75 2.92 -8.74 5.22
N HIS A 76 1.74 -8.22 4.85
CA HIS A 76 1.39 -7.96 3.45
C HIS A 76 2.32 -6.93 2.81
N GLU A 77 2.57 -5.80 3.45
CA GLU A 77 3.49 -4.77 2.97
C GLU A 77 4.92 -5.29 2.81
N GLN A 78 5.42 -6.09 3.76
CA GLN A 78 6.73 -6.73 3.64
C GLN A 78 6.81 -7.66 2.44
N ASN A 79 5.74 -8.41 2.15
CA ASN A 79 5.66 -9.25 0.97
C ASN A 79 5.67 -8.44 -0.33
N LEU A 80 4.95 -7.31 -0.38
CA LEU A 80 4.99 -6.39 -1.53
C LEU A 80 6.39 -5.80 -1.74
N ILE A 81 7.05 -5.35 -0.66
CA ILE A 81 8.43 -4.85 -0.73
C ILE A 81 9.37 -5.93 -1.26
N LYS A 82 9.21 -7.18 -0.83
CA LYS A 82 10.02 -8.31 -1.32
C LYS A 82 9.78 -8.58 -2.81
N GLN A 83 8.54 -8.47 -3.28
CA GLN A 83 8.23 -8.59 -4.72
C GLN A 83 8.85 -7.44 -5.52
N ALA A 84 8.72 -6.21 -5.04
CA ALA A 84 9.32 -5.03 -5.68
C ALA A 84 10.85 -5.15 -5.78
N LYS A 85 11.51 -5.62 -4.72
CA LYS A 85 12.96 -5.90 -4.74
C LYS A 85 13.34 -6.91 -5.81
N LYS A 86 12.64 -8.04 -5.89
CA LYS A 86 12.89 -9.04 -6.95
C LYS A 86 12.71 -8.46 -8.35
N PHE A 87 11.69 -7.63 -8.56
CA PHE A 87 11.47 -6.98 -9.85
C PHE A 87 12.62 -6.03 -10.21
N LEU A 88 13.11 -5.25 -9.24
CA LEU A 88 14.26 -4.38 -9.43
C LEU A 88 15.53 -5.17 -9.74
N ASP A 89 15.77 -6.29 -9.05
CA ASP A 89 16.93 -7.14 -9.30
C ASP A 89 16.91 -7.73 -10.73
N ILE A 90 15.75 -8.22 -11.18
CA ILE A 90 15.56 -8.70 -12.55
C ILE A 90 15.81 -7.57 -13.56
N SER A 91 15.23 -6.40 -13.31
CA SER A 91 15.38 -5.24 -14.21
C SER A 91 16.83 -4.78 -14.30
N SER A 92 17.56 -4.77 -13.18
CA SER A 92 19.00 -4.46 -13.16
C SER A 92 19.79 -5.46 -14.00
N SER A 93 19.53 -6.75 -13.85
CA SER A 93 20.18 -7.79 -14.65
C SER A 93 19.91 -7.61 -16.15
N SER A 94 18.68 -7.29 -16.53
CA SER A 94 18.32 -7.04 -17.94
C SER A 94 19.01 -5.79 -18.50
N ILE A 95 19.18 -4.73 -17.68
CA ILE A 95 19.92 -3.53 -18.09
C ILE A 95 21.40 -3.89 -18.34
N ASP A 96 22.02 -4.67 -17.46
CA ASP A 96 23.42 -5.10 -17.60
C ASP A 96 23.61 -5.96 -18.88
N GLU A 97 22.66 -6.85 -19.17
CA GLU A 97 22.66 -7.64 -20.41
C GLU A 97 22.56 -6.75 -21.66
N LEU A 98 21.66 -5.76 -21.66
CA LEU A 98 21.51 -4.81 -22.76
C LEU A 98 22.78 -3.97 -22.96
N GLN A 99 23.43 -3.55 -21.87
CA GLN A 99 24.71 -2.82 -21.95
C GLN A 99 25.80 -3.68 -22.62
N ASN A 100 25.90 -4.96 -22.25
CA ASN A 100 26.85 -5.89 -22.86
C ASN A 100 26.56 -6.10 -24.36
N ILE A 101 25.28 -6.25 -24.74
CA ILE A 101 24.89 -6.34 -26.16
C ILE A 101 25.28 -5.08 -26.92
N PHE A 102 25.00 -3.90 -26.34
CA PHE A 102 25.35 -2.61 -26.95
C PHE A 102 26.87 -2.46 -27.14
N GLU A 103 27.66 -2.89 -26.17
CA GLU A 103 29.12 -2.89 -26.26
C GLU A 103 29.61 -3.79 -27.41
N LYS A 104 29.07 -5.01 -27.53
CA LYS A 104 29.39 -5.93 -28.65
C LYS A 104 29.02 -5.35 -30.02
N ILE A 105 27.87 -4.69 -30.11
CA ILE A 105 27.45 -4.01 -31.36
C ILE A 105 28.47 -2.91 -31.71
N ASN A 106 28.86 -2.08 -30.74
CA ASN A 106 29.84 -1.02 -30.96
C ASN A 106 31.21 -1.56 -31.37
N GLN A 107 31.68 -2.64 -30.75
CA GLN A 107 32.92 -3.33 -31.15
C GLN A 107 32.82 -3.85 -32.59
N THR A 108 31.70 -4.46 -32.96
CA THR A 108 31.47 -4.98 -34.32
C THR A 108 31.44 -3.85 -35.36
N ILE A 109 30.78 -2.73 -35.07
CA ILE A 109 30.77 -1.55 -35.94
C ILE A 109 32.19 -1.00 -36.12
N ALA A 110 32.98 -0.93 -35.05
CA ALA A 110 34.36 -0.46 -35.11
C ALA A 110 35.24 -1.38 -35.97
N LEU A 111 35.11 -2.71 -35.84
CA LEU A 111 35.82 -3.69 -36.66
C LEU A 111 35.43 -3.58 -38.15
N ASN A 112 34.13 -3.50 -38.47
CA ASN A 112 33.66 -3.35 -39.84
C ASN A 112 34.18 -2.05 -40.50
N ARG A 113 34.30 -0.96 -39.73
CA ARG A 113 34.91 0.28 -40.24
C ARG A 113 36.39 0.08 -40.60
N LEU A 114 37.14 -0.69 -39.83
CA LEU A 114 38.55 -1.00 -40.11
C LEU A 114 38.69 -1.92 -41.34
N GLU A 115 37.88 -2.97 -41.44
CA GLU A 115 37.90 -3.89 -42.59
C GLU A 115 37.48 -3.22 -43.90
N GLY A 116 36.47 -2.35 -43.86
CA GLY A 116 36.06 -1.54 -45.02
C GLY A 116 37.10 -0.49 -45.46
N ILE A 117 38.00 -0.07 -44.56
CA ILE A 117 39.17 0.74 -44.90
C ILE A 117 40.27 -0.15 -45.52
N MET A 118 40.47 -1.36 -44.99
CA MET A 118 41.45 -2.32 -45.51
C MET A 118 41.17 -2.73 -46.96
N LEU A 119 39.91 -2.89 -47.35
CA LEU A 119 39.51 -3.21 -48.74
C LEU A 119 39.66 -2.04 -49.73
N LYS A 120 39.85 -0.80 -49.26
CA LYS A 120 40.04 0.38 -50.13
C LYS A 120 41.51 0.72 -50.41
N VAL A 121 42.45 -0.05 -49.87
CA VAL A 121 43.88 0.14 -50.10
C VAL A 121 44.41 -0.96 -51.03
N GLU A 122 43.91 -1.02 -52.26
CA GLU A 122 44.71 -1.58 -53.35
C GLU A 122 45.67 -0.48 -53.83
N PRO A 123 46.99 -0.69 -53.78
CA PRO A 123 47.93 0.26 -54.37
C PRO A 123 47.80 0.14 -55.89
N SER A 124 47.20 1.15 -56.54
CA SER A 124 47.28 1.27 -57.98
C SER A 124 48.75 1.44 -58.37
N LEU A 125 49.35 0.35 -58.87
CA LEU A 125 50.60 0.39 -59.60
C LEU A 125 50.39 1.29 -60.82
N SER A 126 50.81 2.53 -60.67
CA SER A 126 50.86 3.51 -61.74
C SER A 126 51.81 3.00 -62.83
N GLN A 127 51.27 2.49 -63.94
CA GLN A 127 52.05 2.43 -65.16
C GLN A 127 51.21 2.51 -66.44
N THR A 128 51.64 3.48 -67.26
CA THR A 128 51.57 3.55 -68.72
C THR A 128 50.23 3.86 -69.39
N LYS A 129 50.08 5.15 -69.71
CA LYS A 129 49.36 5.65 -70.88
C LYS A 129 49.78 4.85 -72.12
N TYR A 130 48.86 4.11 -72.72
CA TYR A 130 48.87 3.84 -74.16
C TYR A 130 47.49 4.13 -74.74
N CYS A 131 47.49 5.09 -75.65
CA CYS A 131 46.38 5.54 -76.47
C CYS A 131 46.19 4.55 -77.62
N SER A 132 44.96 4.06 -77.83
CA SER A 132 44.47 3.66 -79.15
C SER A 132 42.96 3.89 -79.22
N ARG A 133 42.59 4.79 -80.14
CA ARG A 133 41.23 5.11 -80.61
C ARG A 133 40.62 3.94 -81.40
N VAL A 134 39.32 4.10 -81.70
CA VAL A 134 38.46 3.43 -82.72
C VAL A 134 37.72 2.22 -82.14
N SER A 135 36.39 2.03 -82.23
CA SER A 135 35.28 2.66 -82.99
C SER A 135 33.93 2.29 -82.34
N ASP A 136 32.97 3.22 -82.44
CA ASP A 136 31.54 3.07 -82.81
C ASP A 136 30.77 1.79 -82.46
N TYR A 137 29.62 1.93 -81.77
CA TYR A 137 28.28 1.87 -82.39
C TYR A 137 27.15 2.10 -81.34
N ASN A 138 26.14 2.86 -81.79
CA ASN A 138 24.78 3.14 -81.27
C ASN A 138 24.10 1.96 -80.51
N LYS A 139 23.09 2.12 -79.64
CA LYS A 139 21.77 2.77 -79.87
C LYS A 139 20.87 2.63 -78.60
N GLU A 140 20.02 3.64 -78.38
CA GLU A 140 18.68 3.67 -77.75
C GLU A 140 18.11 2.37 -77.13
N ASN A 141 17.51 2.39 -75.92
CA ASN A 141 16.09 2.76 -75.70
C ASN A 141 15.55 2.31 -74.31
N MET A 142 14.70 3.18 -73.75
CA MET A 142 13.44 2.95 -73.02
C MET A 142 13.28 1.97 -71.83
N ASN A 143 12.76 2.58 -70.75
CA ASN A 143 11.63 2.18 -69.87
C ASN A 143 11.51 0.75 -69.34
N SER A 144 11.43 0.67 -68.01
CA SER A 144 10.31 -0.01 -67.34
C SER A 144 10.02 0.63 -65.97
N ASN A 145 8.76 1.01 -65.77
CA ASN A 145 8.11 1.16 -64.47
C ASN A 145 8.08 -0.18 -63.74
N ASP A 146 8.05 -0.16 -62.40
CA ASP A 146 7.31 -1.07 -61.52
C ASP A 146 7.23 -0.40 -60.13
N GLU A 147 6.08 0.18 -59.77
CA GLU A 147 5.13 -0.31 -58.73
C GLU A 147 5.78 -0.51 -57.34
N ALA A 148 5.64 0.42 -56.39
CA ALA A 148 4.49 0.65 -55.49
C ALA A 148 4.27 -0.46 -54.45
N GLU A 149 4.58 -0.18 -53.17
CA GLU A 149 3.78 -0.69 -52.05
C GLU A 149 3.94 0.20 -50.81
N GLU A 150 2.88 0.94 -50.48
CA GLU A 150 2.68 1.62 -49.20
C GLU A 150 2.15 0.61 -48.18
N LEU A 151 2.84 0.44 -47.05
CA LEU A 151 2.35 -0.35 -45.93
C LEU A 151 1.75 0.56 -44.86
N LYS A 152 0.43 0.41 -44.70
CA LYS A 152 -0.46 1.09 -43.75
C LYS A 152 -0.11 0.73 -42.30
N ILE A 153 0.05 1.74 -41.46
CA ILE A 153 0.13 1.60 -40.00
C ILE A 153 -1.31 1.54 -39.47
N SER A 154 -1.72 0.38 -38.93
CA SER A 154 -2.96 0.25 -38.16
C SER A 154 -2.74 0.84 -36.76
N LYS A 155 -3.60 1.80 -36.38
CA LYS A 155 -3.75 2.28 -35.01
C LYS A 155 -4.98 1.60 -34.43
N ASP A 156 -4.76 0.62 -33.58
CA ASP A 156 -5.76 0.15 -32.63
C ASP A 156 -5.01 -0.09 -31.31
N ASP A 157 -5.40 0.66 -30.28
CA ASP A 157 -5.51 0.23 -28.87
C ASP A 157 -5.75 1.48 -28.01
N GLU A 158 -7.02 1.91 -27.98
CA GLU A 158 -7.56 2.80 -26.95
C GLU A 158 -7.64 2.02 -25.62
N TYR A 159 -6.78 2.37 -24.65
CA TYR A 159 -6.96 1.94 -23.26
C TYR A 159 -7.90 2.92 -22.56
N SER A 160 -9.14 2.47 -22.33
CA SER A 160 -10.11 3.08 -21.42
C SER A 160 -9.60 2.96 -19.97
N THR A 161 -9.66 4.06 -19.23
CA THR A 161 -9.42 4.10 -17.78
C THR A 161 -10.57 4.83 -17.10
N ASP A 162 -11.64 4.08 -16.82
CA ASP A 162 -12.69 4.51 -15.89
C ASP A 162 -12.37 3.96 -14.50
N ILE A 163 -11.89 4.83 -13.61
CA ILE A 163 -11.87 4.58 -12.17
C ILE A 163 -12.61 5.74 -11.50
N ASP A 164 -13.89 5.51 -11.20
CA ASP A 164 -14.70 6.35 -10.34
C ASP A 164 -14.22 6.20 -8.87
N HIS A 165 -13.57 7.24 -8.36
CA HIS A 165 -13.33 7.40 -6.93
C HIS A 165 -14.37 8.37 -6.34
N HIS A 166 -15.45 7.82 -5.80
CA HIS A 166 -16.31 8.54 -4.86
C HIS A 166 -15.65 8.52 -3.47
N PHE A 167 -14.95 9.60 -3.15
CA PHE A 167 -14.39 9.88 -1.84
C PHE A 167 -15.31 10.87 -1.12
N ASP A 168 -16.19 10.37 -0.25
CA ASP A 168 -17.06 11.21 0.56
C ASP A 168 -16.41 11.42 1.94
N GLY A 169 -15.64 12.50 2.02
CA GLY A 169 -15.00 12.95 3.24
C GLY A 169 -15.98 13.76 4.09
N THR A 170 -16.42 13.19 5.21
CA THR A 170 -16.97 13.98 6.33
C THR A 170 -16.21 13.64 7.61
N VAL A 171 -15.28 14.53 7.97
CA VAL A 171 -14.74 14.63 9.33
C VAL A 171 -15.54 15.73 10.01
N SER A 172 -16.34 15.38 11.02
CA SER A 172 -16.96 16.37 11.90
C SER A 172 -16.08 16.62 13.11
N LEU A 173 -15.86 17.90 13.39
CA LEU A 173 -15.21 18.48 14.57
C LEU A 173 -16.02 18.25 15.85
#